data_AF-A0A451BR88-F1
#
_entry.id   AF-A0A451BR88-F1
#
_cell.length_a   1.000
_cell.length_b   1.000
_cell.length_c   1.000
_cell.angle_alpha   90.00
_cell.angle_beta   90.00
_cell.angle_gamma   90.00
#
_symmetry.space_group_name_H-M   'P 1'
#
loop_
_entity.id
_entity.type
_entity.pdbx_description
1 polymer ?
#
loop_
_entity_poly.entity_id
_entity_poly.type
_entity_poly.pdbx_seq_one_letter_code
_entity_poly.pdbx_strand_id
1 'polypeptide(L)'
;MIEQNLKELLEEKVTLDIEGIDRLYLNAYQPMLQTGGGVSAFFKQYRGAVVASTVLMAPMSKAFVQEIEQFAKGNNLDMVRFHKGQRRDDETKNV
;
A
#
# COMPACT_ATOMS: atom_id res chain seq x y z
N MET A 1 32.21 -16.14 -34.81
CA MET A 1 31.01 -15.42 -34.36
C MET A 1 30.61 -16.09 -33.07
N ILE A 2 30.66 -15.40 -31.93
CA ILE A 2 30.29 -16.03 -30.65
C ILE A 2 28.76 -16.17 -30.67
N GLU A 3 28.26 -17.41 -30.71
CA GLU A 3 26.83 -17.73 -30.75
C GLU A 3 26.13 -17.55 -29.39
N GLN A 4 26.89 -17.18 -28.35
CA GLN A 4 26.37 -17.06 -27.00
C GLN A 4 26.07 -15.60 -26.64
N ASN A 5 24.89 -15.37 -26.06
CA ASN A 5 24.50 -14.07 -25.56
C ASN A 5 25.05 -13.83 -24.14
N LEU A 6 25.02 -12.57 -23.68
CA LEU A 6 25.62 -12.16 -22.41
C LEU A 6 25.07 -12.92 -21.19
N LYS A 7 23.80 -13.35 -21.23
CA LYS A 7 23.18 -14.13 -20.14
C LYS A 7 23.81 -15.51 -20.01
N GLU A 8 23.97 -16.22 -21.13
CA GLU A 8 24.55 -17.57 -21.17
C GLU A 8 26.01 -17.59 -20.71
N LEU A 9 26.78 -16.55 -21.05
CA LEU A 9 28.16 -16.41 -20.58
C LEU A 9 28.26 -16.20 -19.06
N LEU A 10 27.27 -15.53 -18.48
CA LEU A 10 27.25 -15.18 -17.06
C LEU A 10 26.64 -16.29 -16.19
N GLU A 11 25.77 -17.15 -16.72
CA GLU A 11 25.14 -18.24 -15.97
C GLU A 11 26.16 -19.18 -15.30
N GLU A 12 27.28 -19.48 -15.95
CA GLU A 12 28.36 -20.31 -15.36
C GLU A 12 29.27 -19.54 -14.38
N LYS A 13 29.08 -18.22 -14.25
CA LYS A 13 29.91 -17.32 -13.42
C LYS A 13 29.15 -16.70 -12.25
N VAL A 14 27.83 -16.76 -12.25
CA VAL A 14 26.99 -16.29 -11.14
C VAL A 14 26.92 -17.39 -10.08
N THR A 15 27.43 -17.10 -8.89
CA THR A 15 27.39 -18.02 -7.74
C THR A 15 26.22 -17.74 -6.79
N LEU A 16 25.56 -16.59 -6.96
CA LEU A 16 24.37 -16.18 -6.22
C LEU A 16 23.54 -15.20 -7.07
N ASP A 17 22.27 -15.52 -7.28
CA ASP A 17 21.28 -14.64 -7.89
C ASP A 17 20.15 -14.42 -6.86
N ILE A 18 19.74 -13.16 -6.67
CA ILE A 18 18.72 -12.78 -5.69
C ILE A 18 17.63 -12.02 -6.43
N GLU A 19 16.45 -12.62 -6.47
CA GLU A 19 15.23 -11.95 -6.91
C GLU A 19 14.44 -11.45 -5.71
N GLY A 20 13.98 -10.20 -5.80
CA GLY A 20 13.21 -9.54 -4.75
C GLY A 20 12.13 -8.67 -5.35
N ILE A 21 11.04 -8.50 -4.61
CA ILE A 21 9.98 -7.56 -4.96
C ILE A 21 10.45 -6.16 -4.56
N ASP A 22 10.79 -5.31 -5.54
CA ASP A 22 11.16 -3.92 -5.28
C ASP A 22 9.94 -3.08 -4.87
N ARG A 23 8.83 -3.16 -5.63
CA ARG A 23 7.64 -2.30 -5.41
C ARG A 23 6.34 -3.05 -5.70
N LEU A 24 5.36 -2.90 -4.80
CA LEU A 24 3.98 -3.34 -5.01
C LEU A 24 3.05 -2.13 -5.10
N TYR A 25 2.29 -2.06 -6.20
CA TYR A 25 1.19 -1.10 -6.36
C TYR A 25 -0.14 -1.82 -6.09
N LEU A 26 -0.68 -1.60 -4.89
CA LEU A 26 -1.93 -2.20 -4.45
C LEU A 26 -3.07 -1.19 -4.58
N ASN A 27 -3.73 -1.20 -5.73
CA ASN A 27 -4.94 -0.40 -5.94
C ASN A 27 -6.16 -1.20 -5.50
N ALA A 28 -6.86 -0.72 -4.47
CA ALA A 28 -8.13 -1.30 -4.05
C ALA A 28 -9.30 -0.50 -4.63
N TYR A 29 -10.25 -1.19 -5.25
CA TYR A 29 -11.50 -0.61 -5.71
C TYR A 29 -12.67 -1.27 -4.99
N GLN A 30 -13.45 -0.48 -4.26
CA GLN A 30 -14.67 -0.94 -3.61
C GLN A 30 -15.86 -0.19 -4.22
N PRO A 31 -16.63 -0.80 -5.13
CA PRO A 31 -17.69 -0.12 -5.90
C PRO A 31 -18.79 0.53 -5.03
N MET A 32 -19.20 -0.15 -3.95
CA MET A 32 -20.28 0.30 -3.07
C MET A 32 -19.91 1.52 -2.23
N LEU A 33 -18.63 1.76 -1.96
CA LEU A 33 -18.16 2.90 -1.17
C LEU A 33 -17.85 4.12 -2.04
N GLN A 34 -18.05 4.05 -3.36
CA GLN A 34 -17.82 5.18 -4.27
C GLN A 34 -18.94 6.21 -4.27
N THR A 35 -20.08 5.92 -3.63
CA THR A 35 -21.24 6.82 -3.59
C THR A 35 -21.70 7.04 -2.15
N GLY A 36 -22.25 8.22 -1.86
CA GLY A 36 -22.80 8.51 -0.53
C GLY A 36 -23.90 7.53 -0.11
N GLY A 37 -24.73 7.07 -1.06
CA GLY A 37 -25.76 6.07 -0.82
C GLY A 37 -25.19 4.71 -0.38
N GLY A 38 -24.14 4.22 -1.04
CA GLY A 38 -23.53 2.96 -0.66
C GLY A 38 -22.68 3.05 0.61
N VAL A 39 -22.07 4.20 0.90
CA VAL A 39 -21.48 4.47 2.22
C VAL A 39 -22.55 4.46 3.32
N SER A 40 -23.72 5.06 3.08
CA SER A 40 -24.86 5.01 4.02
C SER A 40 -25.34 3.58 4.26
N ALA A 41 -25.46 2.77 3.20
CA ALA A 41 -25.83 1.36 3.29
C ALA A 41 -24.79 0.56 4.09
N PHE A 42 -23.49 0.79 3.88
CA PHE A 42 -22.43 0.16 4.66
C PHE A 42 -22.58 0.43 6.17
N PHE A 43 -22.81 1.68 6.58
CA PHE A 43 -22.97 1.97 8.01
C PHE A 43 -24.25 1.39 8.59
N LYS A 44 -25.37 1.45 7.88
CA LYS A 44 -26.65 0.94 8.39
C LYS A 44 -26.74 -0.59 8.38
N GLN A 45 -26.43 -1.20 7.25
CA GLN A 45 -26.67 -2.63 7.03
C GLN A 45 -25.50 -3.48 7.50
N TYR A 46 -24.26 -3.08 7.18
CA TYR A 46 -23.08 -3.88 7.51
C TYR A 46 -22.54 -3.57 8.91
N ARG A 47 -22.56 -2.30 9.34
CA ARG A 47 -22.10 -1.89 10.67
C ARG A 47 -23.22 -1.77 11.71
N GLY A 48 -24.47 -1.99 11.31
CA GLY A 48 -25.63 -2.02 12.22
C GLY A 48 -26.00 -0.65 12.83
N ALA A 49 -25.53 0.46 12.26
CA ALA A 49 -25.85 1.77 12.79
C ALA A 49 -27.31 2.14 12.50
N VAL A 50 -28.01 2.68 13.50
CA VAL A 50 -29.39 3.15 13.34
C VAL A 50 -29.48 4.29 12.32
N VAL A 51 -28.50 5.20 12.35
CA VAL A 51 -28.39 6.33 11.42
C VAL A 51 -26.99 6.35 10.82
N ALA A 52 -26.91 6.52 9.51
CA ALA A 52 -25.65 6.80 8.83
C ALA A 52 -25.25 8.24 9.15
N SER A 53 -24.19 8.41 9.94
CA SER A 53 -23.63 9.71 10.30
C SER A 53 -22.14 9.71 10.02
N THR A 54 -21.62 10.85 9.55
CA THR A 54 -20.18 11.07 9.36
C THR A 54 -19.39 10.94 10.65
N VAL A 55 -20.05 11.13 11.81
CA VAL A 55 -19.47 10.89 13.14
C VAL A 55 -19.01 9.45 13.32
N LEU A 56 -19.62 8.48 12.64
CA LEU A 56 -19.23 7.07 12.70
C LEU A 56 -17.96 6.77 11.88
N MET A 57 -17.62 7.62 10.91
CA MET A 57 -16.47 7.42 10.02
C MET A 57 -15.15 7.73 10.72
N ALA A 58 -15.08 8.87 11.42
CA ALA A 58 -13.82 9.34 11.98
C ALA A 58 -13.19 8.36 12.98
N PRO A 59 -13.93 7.70 13.91
CA PRO A 59 -13.35 6.74 14.84
C PRO A 59 -12.73 5.54 14.13
N MET A 60 -13.41 4.94 13.14
CA MET A 60 -12.90 3.76 12.44
C MET A 60 -11.66 4.09 11.60
N SER A 61 -11.64 5.23 10.90
CA SER A 61 -10.49 5.63 10.10
C SER A 61 -9.28 5.95 10.98
N LYS A 62 -9.50 6.62 12.12
CA LYS A 62 -8.42 6.91 13.08
C LYS A 62 -7.85 5.64 13.70
N ALA A 63 -8.70 4.70 14.11
CA ALA A 63 -8.27 3.41 14.65
C ALA A 63 -7.39 2.65 13.64
N PHE A 64 -7.84 2.56 12.38
CA PHE A 64 -7.06 1.90 11.33
C PHE A 64 -5.69 2.56 11.08
N VAL A 65 -5.63 3.90 11.02
CA VAL A 65 -4.35 4.61 10.88
C VAL A 65 -3.43 4.36 12.08
N GLN A 66 -3.98 4.38 13.30
CA GLN A 66 -3.21 4.07 14.51
C GLN A 66 -2.68 2.63 14.52
N GLU A 67 -3.45 1.66 14.03
CA GLU A 67 -3.00 0.27 13.88
C GLU A 67 -1.81 0.17 12.91
N ILE A 68 -1.82 0.92 11.79
CA ILE A 68 -0.69 1.01 10.87
C ILE A 68 0.55 1.60 11.57
N GLU A 69 0.38 2.71 12.29
CA GLU A 69 1.47 3.36 13.03
C GLU A 69 2.08 2.42 14.09
N GLN A 70 1.23 1.69 14.82
CA GLN A 70 1.66 0.69 15.80
C GLN A 70 2.36 -0.50 15.16
N PHE A 71 1.84 -1.00 14.03
CA PHE A 71 2.47 -2.09 13.28
C PHE A 71 3.86 -1.69 12.80
N ALA A 72 3.99 -0.49 12.20
CA ALA A 72 5.28 0.02 11.75
C ALA A 72 6.28 0.15 12.90
N LYS A 73 5.85 0.73 14.02
CA LYS A 73 6.68 0.85 15.23
C LYS A 73 7.10 -0.51 15.79
N GLY A 74 6.18 -1.48 15.87
CA GLY A 74 6.45 -2.81 16.40
C GLY A 74 7.42 -3.63 15.55
N ASN A 75 7.53 -3.32 14.26
CA ASN A 75 8.41 -4.03 13.31
C ASN A 75 9.64 -3.20 12.90
N ASN A 76 9.89 -2.05 13.53
CA ASN A 76 10.98 -1.12 13.16
C ASN A 76 10.96 -0.73 11.68
N LEU A 77 9.77 -0.46 11.13
CA LEU A 77 9.61 0.00 9.75
C LEU A 77 9.66 1.53 9.71
N ASP A 78 10.46 2.09 8.79
CA ASP A 78 10.51 3.52 8.55
C ASP A 78 9.24 4.01 7.85
N MET A 79 8.56 4.96 8.48
CA MET A 79 7.36 5.58 7.93
C MET A 79 7.66 7.00 7.44
N VAL A 80 7.68 7.17 6.13
CA VAL A 80 7.92 8.47 5.49
C VAL A 80 6.60 9.20 5.25
N ARG A 81 6.50 10.45 5.73
CA ARG A 81 5.34 11.31 5.51
C ARG A 81 5.61 12.30 4.40
N PHE A 82 4.83 12.20 3.33
CA PHE A 82 4.88 13.14 2.21
C PHE A 82 4.09 14.43 2.54
N HIS A 83 4.73 15.56 2.31
CA HIS A 83 4.15 16.90 2.33
C HIS A 83 3.54 17.27 0.98
N LYS A 84 2.72 18.32 0.97
CA LYS A 84 2.08 18.80 -0.25
C LYS A 84 3.13 19.13 -1.32
N GLY A 85 2.97 18.57 -2.51
CA GLY A 85 3.89 18.77 -3.65
C GLY A 85 5.01 17.74 -3.73
N GLN A 86 5.20 16.91 -2.70
CA GLN A 86 6.14 15.79 -2.74
C GLN A 86 5.51 14.60 -3.47
N ARG A 87 6.27 14.03 -4.42
CA ARG A 87 5.88 12.84 -5.15
C ARG A 87 6.68 11.65 -4.66
N ARG A 88 5.99 10.57 -4.26
CA ARG A 88 6.62 9.33 -3.79
C ARG A 88 7.77 8.88 -4.67
N ASP A 89 7.54 8.82 -5.98
CA ASP A 89 8.52 8.32 -6.93
C ASP A 89 9.78 9.19 -7.03
N ASP A 90 9.71 10.48 -6.68
CA ASP A 90 10.85 11.40 -6.70
C ASP A 90 11.67 11.32 -5.42
N GLU A 91 11.03 11.07 -4.28
CA GLU A 91 11.72 10.98 -2.98
C GLU A 91 12.43 9.65 -2.78
N THR A 92 11.92 8.57 -3.36
CA THR A 92 12.48 7.22 -3.21
C THR A 92 13.45 6.84 -4.34
N LYS A 93 14.06 7.80 -5.04
CA LYS A 93 15.00 7.52 -6.15
C LYS A 93 16.41 7.13 -5.69
N ASN A 94 16.76 7.41 -4.44
CA ASN A 94 18.12 7.29 -3.91
C ASN A 94 18.21 6.48 -2.59
N VAL A 95 17.19 5.67 -2.29
CA VAL A 95 17.23 4.72 -1.16
C VAL A 95 17.59 3.34 -1.69
#